data_AF-A0A1M5SN61-F1
#
_entry.id   AF-A0A1M5SN61-F1
#
_cell.length_a   1.000
_cell.length_b   1.000
_cell.length_c   1.000
_cell.angle_alpha   90.00
_cell.angle_beta   90.00
_cell.angle_gamma   90.00
#
_symmetry.space_group_name_H-M   'P 1'
#
loop_
_entity.id
_entity.type
_entity.pdbx_description
1 polymer ?
#
loop_
_entity_poly.entity_id
_entity_poly.type
_entity_poly.pdbx_seq_one_letter_code
_entity_poly.pdbx_strand_id
1 'polypeptide(L)'
;MDSEKRAIHKARAVYYGLFASLFPFSFDAEYFDDLEKSVDLLGRHPLDEQSGRALKNMKRRLKNRGFLALKNENERLFYRPDTASIPTTASYFCENRDDGRKRLQMIEYLLASPFRRNSDEFKEHEDHLEFIMRFMQRLIIEELGGNANAGLLGEKVFQNVLNEMVDALIDQLREHQYSSFYRQAALVLESFIAFERVFLRVNKPREQSAVASRTHQHPGDQQAVMSRCVKMGQDSCL
;
A
#
# COMPACT_ATOMS: atom_id res chain seq x y z
N MET A 1 24.47 19.45 -0.46
CA MET A 1 23.09 19.42 0.06
C MET A 1 23.07 20.21 1.35
N ASP A 2 22.14 21.17 1.47
CA ASP A 2 22.00 22.00 2.68
C ASP A 2 21.68 21.16 3.95
N SER A 3 22.07 21.65 5.12
CA SER A 3 21.95 20.95 6.41
C SER A 3 20.49 20.60 6.75
N GLU A 4 19.57 21.53 6.51
CA GLU A 4 18.15 21.33 6.75
C GLU A 4 17.56 20.28 5.81
N LYS A 5 17.90 20.37 4.51
CA LYS A 5 17.50 19.36 3.52
C LYS A 5 18.02 17.96 3.92
N ARG A 6 19.27 17.85 4.39
CA ARG A 6 19.82 16.57 4.89
C ARG A 6 19.01 16.01 6.07
N ALA A 7 18.60 16.86 7.01
CA ALA A 7 17.79 16.42 8.15
C ALA A 7 16.43 15.87 7.68
N ILE A 8 15.79 16.54 6.72
CA ILE A 8 14.53 16.08 6.12
C ILE A 8 14.70 14.72 5.43
N HIS A 9 15.73 14.52 4.62
CA HIS A 9 15.99 13.21 3.99
C HIS A 9 16.22 12.11 5.02
N LYS A 10 16.93 12.38 6.12
CA LYS A 10 17.09 11.40 7.21
C LYS A 10 15.74 11.01 7.81
N ALA A 11 14.87 11.98 8.09
CA ALA A 11 13.53 11.70 8.60
C ALA A 11 12.70 10.87 7.60
N ARG A 12 12.71 11.24 6.32
CA ARG A 12 12.04 10.48 5.24
C ARG A 12 12.51 9.03 5.20
N ALA A 13 13.82 8.78 5.29
CA ALA A 13 14.37 7.42 5.32
C ALA A 13 13.89 6.60 6.54
N VAL A 14 13.69 7.23 7.69
CA VAL A 14 13.13 6.54 8.88
C VAL A 14 11.64 6.22 8.66
N TYR A 15 10.86 7.12 8.09
CA TYR A 15 9.45 6.85 7.77
C TYR A 15 9.29 5.72 6.74
N TYR A 16 10.03 5.73 5.64
CA TYR A 16 10.01 4.62 4.69
C TYR A 16 10.47 3.29 5.32
N GLY A 17 11.43 3.34 6.24
CA GLY A 17 11.84 2.18 7.04
C GLY A 17 10.70 1.64 7.90
N LEU A 18 9.99 2.52 8.62
CA LEU A 18 8.80 2.14 9.39
C LEU A 18 7.77 1.44 8.48
N PHE A 19 7.45 2.02 7.33
CA PHE A 19 6.46 1.44 6.42
C PHE A 19 6.92 0.11 5.82
N ALA A 20 8.21 -0.05 5.50
CA ALA A 20 8.75 -1.33 5.07
C ALA A 20 8.54 -2.41 6.15
N SER A 21 8.80 -2.09 7.43
CA SER A 21 8.57 -3.00 8.56
C SER A 21 7.09 -3.28 8.87
N LEU A 22 6.15 -2.49 8.34
CA LEU A 22 4.72 -2.69 8.52
C LEU A 22 4.12 -3.67 7.51
N PHE A 23 4.73 -3.84 6.34
CA PHE A 23 4.18 -4.70 5.29
C PHE A 23 5.08 -5.90 4.97
N PRO A 24 5.73 -6.56 5.94
CA PRO A 24 6.73 -7.55 5.58
C PRO A 24 6.07 -8.78 4.95
N PHE A 25 6.78 -9.40 4.02
CA PHE A 25 6.36 -10.69 3.46
C PHE A 25 6.41 -11.80 4.52
N SER A 26 7.50 -11.85 5.30
CA SER A 26 7.65 -12.77 6.44
C SER A 26 7.62 -12.01 7.75
N PHE A 27 6.62 -12.28 8.59
CA PHE A 27 6.44 -11.62 9.88
C PHE A 27 7.18 -12.40 10.98
N ASP A 28 8.48 -12.08 11.14
CA ASP A 28 9.40 -12.68 12.11
C ASP A 28 9.73 -11.73 13.28
N ALA A 29 10.25 -12.28 14.38
CA ALA A 29 10.47 -11.51 15.61
C ALA A 29 11.45 -10.34 15.46
N GLU A 30 12.43 -10.45 14.55
CA GLU A 30 13.41 -9.39 14.26
C GLU A 30 12.74 -8.11 13.74
N TYR A 31 11.67 -8.25 12.94
CA TYR A 31 10.89 -7.10 12.44
C TYR A 31 10.18 -6.34 13.55
N PHE A 32 9.85 -7.02 14.65
CA PHE A 32 9.14 -6.41 15.77
C PHE A 32 10.00 -5.38 16.50
N ASP A 33 11.27 -5.70 16.74
CA ASP A 33 12.20 -4.81 17.44
C ASP A 33 12.45 -3.54 16.62
N ASP A 34 12.63 -3.68 15.30
CA ASP A 34 12.86 -2.54 14.41
C ASP A 34 11.62 -1.67 14.25
N LEU A 35 10.44 -2.30 14.24
CA LEU A 35 9.16 -1.59 14.29
C LEU A 35 9.00 -0.80 15.60
N GLU A 36 9.27 -1.41 16.76
CA GLU A 36 9.18 -0.73 18.06
C GLU A 36 10.14 0.45 18.15
N LYS A 37 11.40 0.29 17.72
CA LYS A 37 12.39 1.38 17.68
C LYS A 37 11.94 2.51 16.77
N SER A 38 11.43 2.18 15.57
CA SER A 38 10.96 3.18 14.60
C SER A 38 9.76 3.96 15.12
N VAL A 39 8.78 3.26 15.72
CA VAL A 39 7.60 3.89 16.34
C VAL A 39 8.01 4.77 17.53
N ASP A 40 8.97 4.35 18.34
CA ASP A 40 9.47 5.12 19.47
C ASP A 40 10.21 6.39 19.02
N LEU A 41 11.10 6.26 18.03
CA LEU A 41 11.85 7.39 17.47
C LEU A 41 10.93 8.42 16.84
N LEU A 42 10.04 7.99 15.93
CA LEU A 42 9.11 8.87 15.25
C LEU A 42 8.06 9.45 16.22
N GLY A 43 7.68 8.71 17.26
CA GLY A 43 6.76 9.20 18.29
C GLY A 43 7.31 10.37 19.12
N ARG A 44 8.64 10.54 19.19
CA ARG A 44 9.28 11.73 19.79
C ARG A 44 9.29 12.94 18.86
N HIS A 45 9.26 12.70 17.55
CA HIS A 45 9.38 13.71 16.49
C HIS A 45 8.33 13.48 15.39
N PRO A 46 7.03 13.56 15.70
CA PRO A 46 5.98 13.32 14.71
C PRO A 46 5.92 14.44 13.68
N LEU A 47 5.39 14.14 12.48
CA LEU A 47 5.19 15.13 11.43
C LEU A 47 4.16 16.19 11.81
N ASP A 48 3.10 15.76 12.48
CA ASP A 48 1.98 16.58 12.90
C ASP A 48 1.31 15.99 14.16
N GLU A 49 0.26 16.65 14.64
CA GLU A 49 -0.43 16.19 15.84
C GLU A 49 -1.15 14.83 15.64
N GLN A 50 -1.69 14.57 14.44
CA GLN A 50 -2.42 13.35 14.11
C GLN A 50 -1.50 12.13 14.12
N SER A 51 -0.41 12.19 13.35
CA SER A 51 0.65 11.19 13.31
C SER A 51 1.26 10.96 14.70
N GLY A 52 1.44 12.03 15.49
CA GLY A 52 1.91 11.91 16.88
C GLY A 52 0.95 11.13 17.79
N ARG A 53 -0.37 11.39 17.70
CA ARG A 53 -1.37 10.60 18.44
C ARG A 53 -1.40 9.14 17.96
N ALA A 54 -1.31 8.92 16.65
CA ALA A 54 -1.30 7.60 16.05
C ALA A 54 -0.07 6.77 16.49
N LEU A 55 1.13 7.34 16.44
CA LEU A 55 2.37 6.70 16.90
C LEU A 55 2.34 6.36 18.40
N LYS A 56 1.79 7.25 19.24
CA LYS A 56 1.56 6.94 20.67
C LYS A 56 0.62 5.75 20.85
N ASN A 57 -0.46 5.69 20.08
CA ASN A 57 -1.40 4.57 20.10
C ASN A 57 -0.76 3.27 19.60
N MET A 58 0.04 3.33 18.53
CA MET A 58 0.83 2.19 18.02
C MET A 58 1.76 1.67 19.13
N LYS A 59 2.57 2.54 19.73
CA LYS A 59 3.47 2.19 20.83
C LYS A 59 2.75 1.51 21.99
N ARG A 60 1.60 2.06 22.42
CA ARG A 60 0.77 1.46 23.47
C ARG A 60 0.28 0.06 23.08
N ARG A 61 -0.12 -0.15 21.82
CA ARG A 61 -0.59 -1.46 21.33
C ARG A 61 0.53 -2.49 21.26
N LEU A 62 1.71 -2.11 20.79
CA LEU A 62 2.90 -2.97 20.76
C LEU A 62 3.22 -3.46 22.18
N LYS A 63 3.28 -2.54 23.15
CA LYS A 63 3.52 -2.87 24.56
C LYS A 63 2.44 -3.75 25.19
N ASN A 64 1.16 -3.49 24.92
CA ASN A 64 0.07 -4.15 25.62
C ASN A 64 -0.31 -5.51 25.01
N ARG A 65 -0.13 -5.69 23.69
CA ARG A 65 -0.58 -6.88 22.96
C ARG A 65 0.57 -7.72 22.40
N GLY A 66 1.75 -7.13 22.25
CA GLY A 66 2.96 -7.82 21.79
C GLY A 66 2.94 -8.22 20.31
N PHE A 67 4.03 -8.86 19.91
CA PHE A 67 4.29 -9.32 18.55
C PHE A 67 3.20 -10.23 17.98
N LEU A 68 2.76 -11.24 18.74
CA LEU A 68 1.80 -12.23 18.24
C LEU A 68 0.47 -11.61 17.85
N ALA A 69 0.00 -10.61 18.60
CA ALA A 69 -1.24 -9.91 18.25
C ALA A 69 -1.09 -9.08 16.98
N LEU A 70 0.07 -8.46 16.77
CA LEU A 70 0.36 -7.72 15.55
C LEU A 70 0.47 -8.67 14.34
N LYS A 71 1.16 -9.79 14.50
CA LYS A 71 1.26 -10.84 13.47
C LYS A 71 -0.12 -11.36 13.07
N ASN A 72 -0.95 -11.71 14.05
CA ASN A 72 -2.32 -12.15 13.81
C ASN A 72 -3.17 -11.09 13.10
N GLU A 73 -2.98 -9.81 13.44
CA GLU A 73 -3.64 -8.70 12.74
C GLU A 73 -3.16 -8.63 11.29
N ASN A 74 -1.84 -8.64 11.04
CA ASN A 74 -1.24 -8.65 9.71
C ASN A 74 -1.78 -9.81 8.84
N GLU A 75 -1.78 -11.04 9.34
CA GLU A 75 -2.30 -12.21 8.62
C GLU A 75 -3.78 -12.05 8.23
N ARG A 76 -4.61 -11.51 9.14
CA ARG A 76 -6.04 -11.21 8.88
C ARG A 76 -6.27 -10.08 7.89
N LEU A 77 -5.29 -9.21 7.70
CA LEU A 77 -5.39 -8.10 6.75
C LEU A 77 -4.92 -8.50 5.36
N PHE A 78 -3.88 -9.31 5.22
CA PHE A 78 -3.18 -9.48 3.94
C PHE A 78 -3.14 -10.92 3.39
N TYR A 79 -3.33 -11.95 4.22
CA TYR A 79 -3.02 -13.33 3.81
C TYR A 79 -4.13 -14.34 4.07
N ARG A 80 -5.06 -14.05 4.98
CA ARG A 80 -6.14 -14.97 5.33
C ARG A 80 -7.25 -14.96 4.27
N PRO A 81 -7.61 -16.14 3.71
CA PRO A 81 -8.63 -16.24 2.67
C PRO A 81 -10.07 -16.07 3.21
N ASP A 82 -10.27 -16.26 4.52
CA ASP A 82 -11.58 -16.10 5.17
C ASP A 82 -11.90 -14.63 5.51
N THR A 83 -11.00 -13.71 5.18
CA THR A 83 -11.13 -12.27 5.37
C THR A 83 -11.03 -11.54 4.03
N ALA A 84 -11.61 -10.34 3.94
CA ALA A 84 -11.45 -9.49 2.77
C ALA A 84 -10.01 -8.95 2.72
N SER A 85 -9.11 -9.73 2.15
CA SER A 85 -7.69 -9.43 2.13
C SER A 85 -7.40 -8.14 1.36
N ILE A 86 -6.56 -7.29 1.96
CA ILE A 86 -6.02 -6.09 1.36
C ILE A 86 -4.85 -6.52 0.44
N PRO A 87 -4.84 -6.08 -0.83
CA PRO A 87 -3.73 -6.34 -1.73
C PRO A 87 -2.42 -5.73 -1.22
N THR A 88 -1.29 -6.33 -1.57
CA THR A 88 0.04 -5.86 -1.16
C THR A 88 0.92 -5.40 -2.32
N THR A 89 0.41 -5.41 -3.55
CA THR A 89 1.15 -5.05 -4.77
C THR A 89 0.61 -3.79 -5.43
N ALA A 90 1.50 -2.94 -5.96
CA ALA A 90 1.08 -1.74 -6.69
C ALA A 90 0.26 -2.08 -7.94
N SER A 91 0.59 -3.20 -8.61
CA SER A 91 -0.15 -3.68 -9.77
C SER A 91 -1.62 -3.92 -9.43
N TYR A 92 -1.93 -4.56 -8.30
CA TYR A 92 -3.32 -4.81 -7.95
C TYR A 92 -4.08 -3.51 -7.72
N PHE A 93 -3.54 -2.57 -6.96
CA PHE A 93 -4.22 -1.29 -6.70
C PHE A 93 -4.47 -0.47 -7.97
N CYS A 94 -3.55 -0.51 -8.94
CA CYS A 94 -3.64 0.32 -10.14
C CYS A 94 -4.32 -0.38 -11.33
N GLU A 95 -4.33 -1.71 -11.35
CA GLU A 95 -4.69 -2.52 -12.52
C GLU A 95 -5.66 -3.68 -12.21
N ASN A 96 -6.07 -3.83 -10.95
CA ASN A 96 -6.92 -4.91 -10.44
C ASN A 96 -6.40 -6.33 -10.76
N ARG A 97 -5.07 -6.47 -10.88
CA ARG A 97 -4.37 -7.74 -11.06
C ARG A 97 -2.94 -7.64 -10.56
N ASP A 98 -2.41 -8.74 -10.04
CA ASP A 98 -0.98 -8.87 -9.78
C ASP A 98 -0.18 -8.97 -11.09
N ASP A 99 1.14 -8.78 -11.01
CA ASP A 99 2.06 -8.85 -12.15
C ASP A 99 1.66 -7.92 -13.32
N GLY A 100 1.30 -6.70 -12.93
CA GLY A 100 0.88 -5.63 -13.81
C GLY A 100 2.04 -4.88 -14.47
N ARG A 101 1.67 -3.81 -15.17
CA ARG A 101 2.62 -2.82 -15.69
C ARG A 101 3.38 -2.14 -14.54
N LYS A 102 2.79 -1.97 -13.34
CA LYS A 102 3.50 -1.43 -12.17
C LYS A 102 4.70 -2.27 -11.75
N ARG A 103 4.61 -3.59 -11.84
CA ARG A 103 5.77 -4.48 -11.64
C ARG A 103 6.88 -4.21 -12.65
N LEU A 104 6.54 -4.12 -13.94
CA LEU A 104 7.52 -3.80 -14.99
C LEU A 104 8.19 -2.44 -14.75
N GLN A 105 7.41 -1.42 -14.36
CA GLN A 105 7.94 -0.11 -14.01
C GLN A 105 8.92 -0.17 -12.82
N MET A 106 8.60 -0.95 -11.78
CA MET A 106 9.52 -1.16 -10.66
C MET A 106 10.80 -1.90 -11.07
N ILE A 107 10.70 -2.88 -11.96
CA ILE A 107 11.88 -3.57 -12.53
C ILE A 107 12.75 -2.57 -13.31
N GLU A 108 12.17 -1.71 -14.14
CA GLU A 108 12.90 -0.66 -14.87
C GLU A 108 13.63 0.30 -13.91
N TYR A 109 12.97 0.73 -12.83
CA TYR A 109 13.61 1.57 -11.82
C TYR A 109 14.73 0.85 -11.08
N LEU A 110 14.53 -0.43 -10.76
CA LEU A 110 15.57 -1.24 -10.11
C LEU A 110 16.79 -1.41 -11.03
N LEU A 111 16.58 -1.67 -12.32
CA LEU A 111 17.64 -1.79 -13.33
C LEU A 111 18.41 -0.49 -13.54
N ALA A 112 17.74 0.66 -13.43
CA ALA A 112 18.36 1.99 -13.47
C ALA A 112 19.19 2.31 -12.21
N SER A 113 19.11 1.48 -11.17
CA SER A 113 19.89 1.57 -9.94
C SER A 113 21.02 0.53 -9.91
N PRO A 114 22.00 0.64 -8.98
CA PRO A 114 22.98 -0.43 -8.75
C PRO A 114 22.41 -1.62 -7.96
N PHE A 115 21.15 -1.57 -7.50
CA PHE A 115 20.54 -2.59 -6.65
C PHE A 115 19.85 -3.68 -7.44
N ARG A 116 19.81 -4.90 -6.89
CA ARG A 116 19.09 -6.04 -7.46
C ARG A 116 18.31 -6.75 -6.36
N ARG A 117 17.19 -7.37 -6.74
CA ARG A 117 16.37 -8.16 -5.82
C ARG A 117 17.14 -9.43 -5.44
N ASN A 118 17.35 -9.66 -4.15
CA ASN A 118 17.87 -10.94 -3.67
C ASN A 118 16.72 -11.96 -3.68
N SER A 119 16.66 -12.78 -4.73
CA SER A 119 15.56 -13.75 -4.91
C SER A 119 15.66 -14.94 -3.94
N ASP A 120 16.81 -15.11 -3.28
CA ASP A 120 16.99 -16.17 -2.27
C ASP A 120 16.29 -15.81 -0.95
N GLU A 121 16.33 -14.53 -0.58
CA GLU A 121 15.74 -14.02 0.66
C GLU A 121 14.34 -13.41 0.45
N PHE A 122 14.11 -12.69 -0.65
CA PHE A 122 12.86 -11.99 -0.91
C PHE A 122 12.09 -12.68 -2.04
N LYS A 123 10.98 -13.34 -1.69
CA LYS A 123 10.18 -14.15 -2.63
C LYS A 123 9.13 -13.35 -3.40
N GLU A 124 8.70 -12.23 -2.85
CA GLU A 124 7.72 -11.33 -3.47
C GLU A 124 8.28 -10.54 -4.66
N HIS A 125 7.37 -9.93 -5.42
CA HIS A 125 7.69 -9.16 -6.61
C HIS A 125 8.14 -7.72 -6.28
N GLU A 126 8.79 -7.08 -7.25
CA GLU A 126 9.40 -5.76 -7.10
C GLU A 126 8.39 -4.63 -6.84
N ASP A 127 7.10 -4.86 -7.10
CA ASP A 127 6.02 -3.93 -6.79
C ASP A 127 5.25 -4.26 -5.50
N HIS A 128 5.76 -5.20 -4.70
CA HIS A 128 5.26 -5.43 -3.34
C HIS A 128 5.54 -4.21 -2.44
N LEU A 129 4.61 -3.89 -1.54
CA LEU A 129 4.68 -2.73 -0.64
C LEU A 129 5.98 -2.67 0.15
N GLU A 130 6.39 -3.78 0.79
CA GLU A 130 7.68 -3.83 1.51
C GLU A 130 8.84 -3.44 0.59
N PHE A 131 8.87 -4.01 -0.62
CA PHE A 131 9.97 -3.79 -1.55
C PHE A 131 10.04 -2.33 -1.96
N ILE A 132 8.91 -1.73 -2.35
CA ILE A 132 8.86 -0.33 -2.78
C ILE A 132 9.30 0.59 -1.63
N MET A 133 8.80 0.39 -0.42
CA MET A 133 9.14 1.22 0.75
C MET A 133 10.63 1.09 1.11
N ARG A 134 11.17 -0.14 1.11
CA ARG A 134 12.58 -0.39 1.39
C ARG A 134 13.50 0.15 0.29
N PHE A 135 13.09 0.05 -0.96
CA PHE A 135 13.81 0.63 -2.10
C PHE A 135 13.84 2.16 -2.00
N MET A 136 12.73 2.81 -1.67
CA MET A 136 12.66 4.26 -1.42
C MET A 136 13.60 4.69 -0.29
N GLN A 137 13.59 3.97 0.84
CA GLN A 137 14.53 4.21 1.93
C GLN A 137 15.98 4.14 1.43
N ARG A 138 16.32 3.10 0.65
CA ARG A 138 17.67 2.91 0.13
C ARG A 138 18.10 4.03 -0.82
N LEU A 139 17.22 4.46 -1.74
CA LEU A 139 17.51 5.57 -2.65
C LEU A 139 17.78 6.89 -1.92
N ILE A 140 17.05 7.16 -0.84
CA ILE A 140 17.28 8.36 -0.01
C ILE A 140 18.63 8.28 0.71
N ILE A 141 19.03 7.10 1.19
CA ILE A 141 20.35 6.90 1.83
C ILE A 141 21.48 7.13 0.81
N GLU A 142 21.33 6.66 -0.43
CA GLU A 142 22.28 6.91 -1.51
C GLU A 142 22.36 8.40 -1.89
N GLU A 143 21.21 9.08 -1.95
CA GLU A 143 21.17 10.53 -2.18
C GLU A 143 21.90 11.31 -1.08
N LEU A 144 21.69 10.92 0.19
CA LEU A 144 22.42 11.45 1.33
C LEU A 144 23.93 11.19 1.27
N GLY A 145 24.34 10.08 0.63
CA GLY A 145 25.71 9.71 0.31
C GLY A 145 26.32 10.46 -0.89
N GLY A 146 25.53 11.27 -1.61
CA GLY A 146 25.97 12.10 -2.73
C GLY A 146 25.53 11.61 -4.11
N ASN A 147 24.77 10.52 -4.20
CA ASN A 147 24.26 10.00 -5.47
C ASN A 147 22.97 10.73 -5.88
N ALA A 148 23.09 11.83 -6.61
CA ALA A 148 21.94 12.62 -7.07
C ALA A 148 20.96 11.84 -7.97
N ASN A 149 21.47 10.86 -8.75
CA ASN A 149 20.63 10.02 -9.60
C ASN A 149 19.68 9.14 -8.79
N ALA A 150 20.08 8.73 -7.58
CA ALA A 150 19.21 7.98 -6.68
C ALA A 150 18.01 8.83 -6.21
N GLY A 151 18.23 10.13 -5.96
CA GLY A 151 17.15 11.08 -5.63
C GLY A 151 16.14 11.22 -6.77
N LEU A 152 16.62 11.45 -8.00
CA LEU A 152 15.76 11.54 -9.20
C LEU A 152 14.99 10.23 -9.45
N LEU A 153 15.60 9.09 -9.17
CA LEU A 153 14.93 7.81 -9.27
C LEU A 153 13.85 7.65 -8.19
N GLY A 154 14.13 8.06 -6.96
CA GLY A 154 13.15 8.05 -5.87
C GLY A 154 11.94 8.94 -6.15
N GLU A 155 12.14 10.11 -6.75
CA GLU A 155 11.06 10.97 -7.23
C GLU A 155 10.13 10.25 -8.22
N LYS A 156 10.70 9.54 -9.20
CA LYS A 156 9.94 8.77 -10.19
C LYS A 156 9.18 7.60 -9.56
N VAL A 157 9.81 6.86 -8.66
CA VAL A 157 9.17 5.74 -7.95
C VAL A 157 8.00 6.25 -7.12
N PHE A 158 8.18 7.35 -6.38
CA PHE A 158 7.08 7.95 -5.63
C PHE A 158 5.96 8.39 -6.56
N GLN A 159 6.25 9.21 -7.57
CA GLN A 159 5.25 9.82 -8.43
C GLN A 159 4.45 8.79 -9.23
N ASN A 160 5.12 7.79 -9.80
CA ASN A 160 4.52 6.89 -10.78
C ASN A 160 4.09 5.55 -10.19
N VAL A 161 4.46 5.22 -8.96
CA VAL A 161 4.09 3.94 -8.32
C VAL A 161 3.36 4.20 -7.02
N LEU A 162 4.04 4.71 -5.99
CA LEU A 162 3.44 4.87 -4.66
C LEU A 162 2.26 5.84 -4.66
N ASN A 163 2.43 7.02 -5.27
CA ASN A 163 1.44 8.08 -5.25
C ASN A 163 0.12 7.66 -5.90
N GLU A 164 0.15 6.75 -6.88
CA GLU A 164 -1.04 6.22 -7.56
C GLU A 164 -1.82 5.19 -6.72
N MET A 165 -1.15 4.42 -5.87
CA MET A 165 -1.78 3.34 -5.10
C MET A 165 -2.11 3.72 -3.64
N VAL A 166 -1.36 4.65 -3.05
CA VAL A 166 -1.26 4.76 -1.59
C VAL A 166 -2.54 5.26 -0.92
N ASP A 167 -3.33 6.10 -1.59
CA ASP A 167 -4.59 6.58 -1.02
C ASP A 167 -5.59 5.42 -0.88
N ALA A 168 -5.69 4.54 -1.89
CA ALA A 168 -6.54 3.35 -1.83
C ALA A 168 -6.08 2.37 -0.74
N LEU A 169 -4.77 2.20 -0.57
CA LEU A 169 -4.22 1.42 0.56
C LEU A 169 -4.63 2.02 1.90
N ILE A 170 -4.49 3.33 2.09
CA ILE A 170 -4.85 4.03 3.33
C ILE A 170 -6.33 3.80 3.65
N ASP A 171 -7.22 3.94 2.67
CA ASP A 171 -8.66 3.75 2.85
C ASP A 171 -8.99 2.30 3.22
N GLN A 172 -8.43 1.32 2.51
CA GLN A 172 -8.63 -0.10 2.85
C GLN A 172 -8.13 -0.43 4.26
N LEU A 173 -6.96 0.09 4.67
CA LEU A 173 -6.44 -0.11 6.03
C LEU A 173 -7.33 0.56 7.09
N ARG A 174 -7.99 1.68 6.77
CA ARG A 174 -8.89 2.35 7.72
C ARG A 174 -10.20 1.60 7.89
N GLU A 175 -10.77 1.13 6.78
CA GLU A 175 -12.10 0.52 6.70
C GLU A 175 -12.12 -0.95 7.12
N HIS A 176 -10.99 -1.66 6.97
CA HIS A 176 -10.94 -3.09 7.28
C HIS A 176 -11.29 -3.37 8.77
N GLN A 177 -12.23 -4.29 8.99
CA GLN A 177 -12.82 -4.55 10.31
C GLN A 177 -11.81 -5.02 11.37
N TYR A 178 -10.78 -5.77 10.95
CA TYR A 178 -9.73 -6.27 11.84
C TYR A 178 -8.59 -5.27 12.04
N SER A 179 -8.60 -4.15 11.31
CA SER A 179 -7.58 -3.11 11.41
C SER A 179 -7.71 -2.33 12.71
N SER A 180 -6.70 -2.41 13.55
CA SER A 180 -6.68 -1.77 14.87
C SER A 180 -5.33 -1.10 15.13
N PHE A 181 -4.22 -1.82 14.93
CA PHE A 181 -2.89 -1.27 14.81
C PHE A 181 -2.67 -0.66 13.44
N TYR A 182 -3.06 -1.36 12.37
CA TYR A 182 -2.90 -0.87 10.99
C TYR A 182 -3.76 0.37 10.70
N ARG A 183 -4.88 0.56 11.40
CA ARG A 183 -5.66 1.80 11.33
C ARG A 183 -4.87 3.01 11.86
N GLN A 184 -4.00 2.81 12.86
CA GLN A 184 -3.09 3.87 13.31
C GLN A 184 -1.95 4.06 12.31
N ALA A 185 -1.41 2.97 11.75
CA ALA A 185 -0.41 3.06 10.69
C ALA A 185 -0.93 3.84 9.47
N ALA A 186 -2.20 3.66 9.10
CA ALA A 186 -2.85 4.40 8.02
C ALA A 186 -2.88 5.92 8.29
N LEU A 187 -3.14 6.35 9.53
CA LEU A 187 -3.11 7.77 9.90
C LEU A 187 -1.70 8.36 9.80
N VAL A 188 -0.66 7.58 10.15
CA VAL A 188 0.75 8.00 10.02
C VAL A 188 1.13 8.05 8.54
N LEU A 189 0.71 7.07 7.75
CA LEU A 189 0.95 7.01 6.32
C LEU A 189 0.27 8.17 5.59
N GLU A 190 -0.97 8.50 5.93
CA GLU A 190 -1.69 9.65 5.39
C GLU A 190 -0.93 10.97 5.60
N SER A 191 -0.53 11.26 6.84
CA SER A 191 0.30 12.43 7.18
C SER A 191 1.62 12.44 6.40
N PHE A 192 2.28 11.28 6.31
CA PHE A 192 3.56 11.15 5.59
C PHE A 192 3.40 11.38 4.08
N ILE A 193 2.38 10.82 3.44
CA ILE A 193 2.14 10.99 2.01
C ILE A 193 1.76 12.44 1.68
N ALA A 194 0.98 13.10 2.54
CA ALA A 194 0.69 14.53 2.39
C ALA A 194 1.98 15.36 2.43
N PHE A 195 2.85 15.09 3.40
CA PHE A 195 4.18 15.71 3.48
C PHE A 195 5.02 15.41 2.23
N GLU A 196 5.07 14.15 1.80
CA GLU A 196 5.93 13.70 0.69
C GLU A 196 5.51 14.33 -0.64
N ARG A 197 4.21 14.46 -0.89
CA ARG A 197 3.65 15.19 -2.04
C ARG A 197 4.11 16.64 -2.09
N VAL A 198 4.07 17.34 -0.95
CA VAL A 198 4.53 18.74 -0.85
C VAL A 198 6.04 18.81 -1.08
N PHE A 199 6.81 17.93 -0.42
CA PHE A 199 8.26 17.92 -0.50
C PHE A 199 8.76 17.65 -1.93
N LEU A 200 8.15 16.68 -2.62
CA LEU A 200 8.49 16.31 -4.00
C LEU A 200 7.77 17.13 -5.06
N ARG A 201 6.88 18.04 -4.67
CA ARG A 201 6.05 18.87 -5.57
C ARG A 201 5.21 18.03 -6.53
N VAL A 202 4.69 16.91 -6.02
CA VAL A 202 3.82 15.98 -6.74
C VAL A 202 2.38 16.17 -6.27
N ASN A 203 1.46 16.32 -7.22
CA ASN A 203 0.03 16.42 -6.88
C ASN A 203 -0.55 15.04 -6.55
N LYS A 204 -1.61 15.03 -5.74
CA LYS A 204 -2.47 13.84 -5.61
C LYS A 204 -2.96 13.43 -7.01
N PRO A 205 -2.96 12.13 -7.36
CA PRO A 205 -3.50 11.69 -8.63
C PRO A 205 -4.96 12.14 -8.75
N ARG A 206 -5.39 12.45 -9.98
CA ARG A 206 -6.82 12.62 -10.24
C ARG A 206 -7.47 11.25 -10.05
N GLU A 207 -8.60 11.20 -9.37
CA GLU A 207 -9.41 9.98 -9.31
C GLU A 207 -9.62 9.49 -10.74
N GLN A 208 -9.05 8.33 -11.06
CA GLN A 208 -9.40 7.65 -12.29
C GLN A 208 -10.86 7.26 -12.09
N SER A 209 -11.76 7.89 -12.86
CA SER A 209 -13.17 7.54 -12.86
C SER A 209 -13.27 6.03 -12.92
N ALA A 210 -13.91 5.41 -11.91
CA ALA A 210 -14.08 3.98 -11.82
C ALA A 210 -14.68 3.44 -13.13
N VAL A 211 -13.84 2.95 -14.04
CA VAL A 211 -14.31 2.30 -15.25
C VAL A 211 -14.71 0.88 -14.84
N ALA A 212 -16.03 0.69 -14.81
CA ALA A 212 -16.75 -0.57 -14.77
C ALA A 212 -16.58 -1.43 -13.49
N SER A 213 -17.29 -1.02 -12.44
CA SER A 213 -17.97 -2.03 -11.63
C SER A 213 -19.13 -2.65 -12.44
N ARG A 214 -19.32 -3.97 -12.25
CA ARG A 214 -20.43 -4.85 -12.67
C ARG A 214 -20.22 -5.72 -13.92
N THR A 215 -19.53 -6.84 -13.73
CA THR A 215 -19.98 -8.14 -14.26
C THR A 215 -19.65 -9.25 -13.26
N HIS A 216 -20.41 -9.29 -12.17
CA HIS A 216 -20.81 -10.57 -11.59
C HIS A 216 -22.29 -10.76 -11.91
N GLN A 217 -22.57 -11.25 -13.12
CA GLN A 217 -23.79 -12.00 -13.36
C GLN A 217 -23.40 -13.46 -13.34
N HIS A 218 -23.92 -14.16 -12.33
CA HIS A 218 -23.97 -15.61 -12.29
C HIS A 218 -24.69 -16.11 -13.56
N PRO A 219 -24.17 -17.10 -14.29
CA PRO A 219 -24.90 -17.72 -15.38
C PRO A 219 -25.90 -18.70 -14.77
N GLY A 220 -27.15 -18.29 -14.68
CA GLY A 220 -28.28 -19.11 -14.28
C GLY A 220 -29.57 -18.38 -14.64
N ASP A 221 -30.43 -19.05 -15.41
CA ASP A 221 -31.77 -18.63 -15.84
C ASP A 221 -31.88 -17.93 -17.19
N GLN A 222 -31.56 -18.68 -18.25
CA GLN A 222 -32.32 -18.60 -19.49
C GLN A 222 -33.48 -19.59 -19.41
N GLN A 223 -34.71 -19.09 -19.22
CA GLN A 223 -35.94 -19.50 -19.92
C GLN A 223 -37.18 -18.91 -19.24
N ALA A 224 -37.78 -17.90 -19.87
CA ALA A 224 -39.24 -17.71 -20.02
C ALA A 224 -39.49 -16.33 -20.64
N VAL A 225 -39.36 -16.24 -21.97
CA VAL A 225 -39.83 -15.08 -22.73
C VAL A 225 -41.35 -15.15 -22.84
N MET A 226 -41.98 -14.11 -22.32
CA MET A 226 -43.27 -13.51 -22.66
C MET A 226 -44.23 -14.26 -23.59
N SER A 227 -45.46 -14.44 -23.14
CA SER A 227 -46.65 -14.40 -24.00
C SER A 227 -47.86 -13.92 -23.21
N ARG A 228 -48.28 -12.68 -23.45
CA ARG A 228 -49.66 -12.23 -23.21
C ARG A 228 -50.07 -11.22 -24.27
N CYS A 229 -51.30 -11.44 -24.75
CA CYS A 229 -52.18 -10.57 -25.53
C CYS A 229 -52.04 -10.60 -27.05
N VAL A 230 -52.90 -11.39 -27.72
CA VAL A 230 -53.95 -10.90 -28.64
C VAL A 230 -55.16 -11.84 -28.53
N LYS A 231 -56.37 -11.27 -28.48
CA LYS A 231 -57.68 -11.94 -28.46
C LYS A 231 -58.19 -12.22 -29.89
N MET A 232 -59.14 -13.17 -29.95
CA MET A 232 -60.27 -13.29 -30.89
C MET A 232 -60.17 -14.36 -31.98
N GLY A 233 -61.25 -15.15 -32.10
CA GLY A 233 -61.68 -15.74 -33.38
C GLY A 233 -61.87 -17.26 -33.37
N GLN A 234 -63.07 -17.67 -32.96
CA GLN A 234 -63.97 -18.63 -33.64
C GLN A 234 -63.43 -19.87 -34.40
N ASP A 235 -64.16 -20.96 -34.15
CA ASP A 235 -64.61 -22.01 -35.08
C ASP A 235 -63.72 -23.22 -35.40
N SER A 236 -64.18 -24.37 -34.89
CA SER A 236 -64.39 -25.67 -35.56
C SER A 236 -63.31 -26.25 -36.47
N CYS A 237 -62.81 -27.46 -36.15
CA CYS A 237 -63.16 -28.72 -36.84
C CYS A 237 -62.11 -29.82 -36.58
N LEU A 238 -62.65 -31.02 -36.31
CA LEU A 238 -62.06 -32.38 -36.36
C LEU A 238 -61.08 -32.79 -35.26
#